data_AF-A0A3M1UF65-F1
#
_entry.id   AF-A0A3M1UF65-F1
#
_cell.length_a   1.000
_cell.length_b   1.000
_cell.length_c   1.000
_cell.angle_alpha   90.00
_cell.angle_beta   90.00
_cell.angle_gamma   90.00
#
_symmetry.space_group_name_H-M   'P 1'
#
loop_
_entity.id
_entity.type
_entity.pdbx_description
1 polymer ?
#
loop_
_entity_poly.entity_id
_entity_poly.type
_entity_poly.pdbx_seq_one_letter_code
_entity_poly.pdbx_strand_id
1 'polypeptide(L)' 'MKSSNFPWNQPLEAQRRERDLPPPDRKPADEDGPTKRTVPKPGEDNELLKRLRKVDPDQARKYRQRSGE' A
#
# COMPACT_ATOMS: atom_id res chain seq x y z
N MET A 1 -18.28 18.21 36.22
CA MET A 1 -17.22 17.52 35.46
C MET A 1 -17.21 18.10 34.07
N LYS A 2 -16.12 18.77 33.66
CA LYS A 2 -16.01 19.40 32.34
C LYS A 2 -15.51 18.33 31.36
N SER A 3 -16.34 17.91 30.43
CA SER A 3 -15.96 17.03 29.33
C SER A 3 -14.93 17.74 28.46
N SER A 4 -13.73 17.14 28.39
CA SER A 4 -12.64 17.60 27.55
C SER A 4 -13.00 17.30 26.09
N ASN A 5 -13.30 18.34 25.32
CA ASN A 5 -13.54 18.23 23.89
C ASN A 5 -12.20 18.07 23.17
N PHE A 6 -11.77 16.82 22.97
CA PHE A 6 -10.54 16.49 22.26
C PHE A 6 -10.61 17.01 20.81
N PRO A 7 -9.58 17.71 20.30
CA PRO A 7 -9.66 18.50 19.07
C PRO A 7 -9.57 17.67 17.76
N TRP A 8 -9.57 16.34 17.84
CA TRP A 8 -9.36 15.46 16.68
C TRP A 8 -10.57 15.32 15.75
N ASN A 9 -11.69 15.96 16.06
CA ASN A 9 -12.92 15.86 15.26
C ASN A 9 -13.30 17.19 14.59
N GLN A 10 -12.32 17.83 13.95
CA GLN A 10 -12.60 18.83 12.92
C GLN A 10 -12.39 18.18 11.55
N PRO A 11 -13.39 18.14 10.65
CA PRO A 11 -13.07 17.96 9.25
C PRO A 11 -12.19 19.15 8.89
N LEU A 12 -10.90 18.89 8.66
CA LEU A 12 -10.06 19.85 7.99
C LEU A 12 -10.72 20.00 6.61
N GLU A 13 -11.58 21.00 6.47
CA GLU A 13 -11.93 21.66 5.21
C GLU A 13 -10.62 22.21 4.64
N ALA A 14 -9.67 21.31 4.34
CA ALA A 14 -8.61 21.56 3.43
C ALA A 14 -9.33 21.68 2.10
N GLN A 15 -9.88 22.87 1.85
CA GLN A 15 -10.08 23.37 0.51
C GLN A 15 -8.84 22.95 -0.24
N ARG A 16 -8.99 21.92 -1.08
CA ARG A 16 -7.94 21.45 -1.96
C ARG A 16 -7.68 22.65 -2.84
N ARG A 17 -6.75 23.52 -2.42
CA ARG A 17 -6.27 24.62 -3.24
C ARG A 17 -5.63 23.93 -4.41
N GLU A 18 -6.37 23.88 -5.52
CA GLU A 18 -5.78 23.67 -6.82
C GLU A 18 -4.80 24.82 -6.98
N ARG A 19 -3.55 24.57 -6.60
CA ARG A 19 -2.50 25.50 -6.95
C ARG A 19 -2.32 25.31 -8.45
N ASP A 20 -2.43 26.39 -9.21
CA ASP A 20 -1.99 26.47 -10.61
C ASP A 20 -0.46 26.35 -10.65
N LEU A 21 0.07 25.23 -10.18
CA LEU A 21 1.47 24.88 -10.30
C LEU A 21 1.62 24.16 -11.64
N PRO A 22 2.64 24.50 -12.43
CA PRO A 22 3.00 23.69 -13.57
C PRO A 22 3.24 22.24 -13.08
N PRO A 23 2.96 21.24 -13.93
CA PRO A 23 3.26 19.85 -13.59
C PRO A 23 4.73 19.76 -13.18
N PRO A 24 5.07 18.97 -12.15
CA PRO A 24 6.44 18.83 -11.72
C PRO A 24 7.29 18.37 -12.89
N ASP A 25 8.45 19.01 -13.09
CA ASP A 25 9.45 18.55 -14.04
C ASP A 25 9.80 17.11 -13.69
N ARG A 26 9.32 16.18 -14.53
CA ARG A 26 9.77 14.79 -14.47
C ARG A 26 11.19 14.82 -14.99
N LYS A 27 12.17 14.72 -14.09
CA LYS A 27 13.51 14.33 -14.50
C LYS A 27 13.36 13.06 -15.34
N PRO A 28 13.99 12.97 -16.53
CA PRO A 28 14.14 11.67 -17.16
C PRO A 28 14.69 10.73 -16.09
N ALA A 29 14.13 9.53 -15.97
CA ALA A 29 14.64 8.57 -15.00
C ALA A 29 16.15 8.47 -15.24
N ASP A 30 16.96 8.98 -14.31
CA ASP A 30 18.41 8.82 -14.39
C ASP A 30 18.61 7.30 -14.52
N GLU A 31 19.18 6.85 -15.65
CA GLU A 31 19.41 5.44 -15.94
C GLU A 31 20.33 4.75 -14.92
N ASP A 32 20.87 5.54 -13.97
CA ASP A 32 21.76 5.15 -12.89
C ASP A 32 21.04 4.93 -11.53
N GLY A 33 19.70 4.87 -11.55
CA GLY A 33 18.94 4.38 -10.40
C GLY A 33 19.12 2.86 -10.23
N PRO A 34 19.02 2.31 -9.00
CA PRO A 34 19.09 0.88 -8.79
C PRO A 34 18.05 0.17 -9.66
N THR A 35 18.54 -0.61 -10.61
CA THR A 35 17.72 -1.37 -11.55
C THR A 35 16.94 -2.47 -10.82
N LYS A 36 15.87 -2.95 -11.44
CA LYS A 36 15.07 -4.04 -10.88
C LYS A 36 16.01 -5.19 -10.49
N ARG A 37 15.82 -5.74 -9.30
CA ARG A 37 16.58 -6.93 -8.88
C ARG A 37 16.30 -8.07 -9.87
N THR A 38 17.35 -8.70 -10.39
CA THR A 38 17.26 -9.87 -11.28
C THR A 38 16.91 -11.16 -10.54
N VAL A 39 16.69 -11.09 -9.23
CA VAL A 39 16.33 -12.24 -8.41
C VAL A 39 14.90 -12.65 -8.78
N PRO A 40 14.65 -13.91 -9.16
CA PRO A 40 13.30 -14.38 -9.42
C PRO A 40 12.45 -14.17 -8.17
N LYS A 41 11.18 -13.82 -8.38
CA LYS A 41 10.25 -13.66 -7.27
C LYS A 41 10.15 -15.02 -6.55
N PRO A 42 10.45 -15.10 -5.25
CA PRO A 42 10.41 -16.38 -4.55
C PRO A 42 8.97 -16.90 -4.56
N GLY A 43 8.74 -18.02 -5.25
CA GLY A 43 7.43 -18.65 -5.42
C GLY A 43 6.50 -17.86 -6.34
N GLU A 44 6.59 -18.07 -7.64
CA GLU A 44 5.51 -17.70 -8.57
C GLU A 44 4.26 -18.55 -8.32
N ASP A 45 4.45 -19.72 -7.71
CA ASP A 45 3.43 -20.64 -7.31
C ASP A 45 2.85 -20.22 -5.96
N ASN A 46 1.56 -20.50 -5.75
CA ASN A 46 0.74 -20.38 -4.54
C ASN A 46 1.31 -21.07 -3.26
N GLU A 47 2.62 -21.10 -3.04
CA GLU A 47 3.26 -21.77 -1.93
C GLU A 47 2.90 -21.15 -0.58
N LEU A 48 2.70 -19.83 -0.54
CA LEU A 48 2.18 -19.16 0.64
C LEU A 48 0.79 -19.70 0.99
N LEU A 49 -0.13 -19.71 0.02
CA LEU A 49 -1.47 -20.27 0.22
C LEU A 49 -1.45 -21.78 0.54
N LYS A 50 -0.54 -22.56 -0.06
CA LYS A 50 -0.35 -23.98 0.26
C LYS A 50 0.11 -24.19 1.70
N ARG A 51 1.06 -23.38 2.19
CA ARG A 51 1.54 -23.44 3.58
C ARG A 51 0.48 -22.93 4.55
N LEU A 52 -0.19 -21.82 4.23
CA LEU A 52 -1.28 -21.28 5.02
C LEU A 52 -2.42 -22.29 5.14
N ARG A 53 -2.81 -22.99 4.08
CA ARG A 53 -3.84 -24.04 4.19
C ARG A 53 -3.49 -25.14 5.20
N LYS A 54 -2.22 -25.43 5.44
CA LYS A 54 -1.77 -26.42 6.42
C LYS A 54 -1.69 -25.86 7.84
N VAL A 55 -1.26 -24.60 7.98
CA VAL A 55 -1.04 -23.95 9.28
C VAL A 55 -2.30 -23.27 9.81
N ASP A 56 -2.98 -22.50 8.95
CA ASP A 56 -4.18 -21.72 9.22
C ASP A 56 -5.06 -21.58 7.95
N PRO A 57 -6.05 -22.46 7.78
CA PRO A 57 -6.95 -22.45 6.62
C PRO A 57 -7.78 -21.17 6.49
N ASP A 58 -8.12 -20.51 7.60
CA ASP A 58 -8.95 -19.30 7.60
C ASP A 58 -8.15 -18.10 7.12
N GLN A 59 -6.87 -18.00 7.49
CA GLN A 59 -5.97 -16.99 6.95
C GLN A 59 -5.70 -17.19 5.47
N ALA A 60 -5.58 -18.44 5.00
CA ALA A 60 -5.48 -18.72 3.56
C ALA A 60 -6.69 -18.17 2.79
N ARG A 61 -7.91 -18.38 3.31
CA ARG A 61 -9.15 -17.83 2.72
C ARG A 61 -9.15 -16.30 2.70
N LYS A 62 -8.81 -15.65 3.81
CA LYS A 62 -8.77 -14.18 3.92
C LYS A 62 -7.69 -13.57 3.03
N TYR A 63 -6.55 -14.24 2.88
CA TYR A 63 -5.47 -13.79 2.00
C TYR A 63 -5.92 -13.86 0.54
N ARG A 64 -6.42 -15.02 0.10
CA ARG A 64 -6.98 -15.23 -1.25
C ARG A 64 -8.00 -14.16 -1.65
N GLN A 65 -8.94 -13.86 -0.74
CA GLN A 65 -9.99 -12.87 -1.01
C GLN A 65 -9.46 -11.42 -1.08
N ARG A 66 -8.31 -11.14 -0.46
CA ARG A 66 -7.72 -9.79 -0.40
C ARG A 66 -6.68 -9.57 -1.50
N SER A 67 -5.85 -10.57 -1.79
CA SER A 67 -4.79 -10.49 -2.79
C SER A 67 -5.31 -10.77 -4.21
N GLY A 68 -6.42 -11.49 -4.35
CA GLY A 68 -6.92 -11.93 -5.65
C GLY A 68 -6.11 -13.07 -6.28
N GLU A 69 -5.17 -13.67 -5.53
CA GLU A 69 -4.55 -14.96 -5.87
C GLU A 69 -5.55 -16.12 -5.82
#